data_AF-A0A752E6C6-F1
#
_entry.id   AF-A0A752E6C6-F1
#
_cell.length_a   1.000
_cell.length_b   1.000
_cell.length_c   1.000
_cell.angle_alpha   90.00
_cell.angle_beta   90.00
_cell.angle_gamma   90.00
#
_symmetry.space_group_name_H-M   'P 1'
#
loop_
_entity.id
_entity.type
_entity.pdbx_description
1 polymer ?
#
loop_
_entity_poly.entity_id
_entity_poly.type
_entity_poly.pdbx_seq_one_letter_code
_entity_poly.pdbx_strand_id
1 'polypeptide(L)'
;MVTDKGDYLEYYNKSDPDDRKEEAHQVDSYSWLTYEFPMWLVWHTKNEGKKTIGTAVKDQQAGVKKGVSDILILTGFIGCKYSFIAIELKRANKKGTKVSDEQKEFLRRVRECGGFAAVCYGVEQVKLAIADATK
;
A
#
# COMPACT_ATOMS: atom_id res chain seq x y z
N MET A 1 2.92 3.80 -15.80
CA MET A 1 1.61 4.42 -16.11
C MET A 1 0.86 4.63 -14.81
N VAL A 2 0.01 5.64 -14.77
CA VAL A 2 -0.88 5.94 -13.64
C VAL A 2 -2.32 5.90 -14.13
N THR A 3 -3.23 5.33 -13.35
CA THR A 3 -4.66 5.30 -13.66
C THR A 3 -5.46 5.55 -12.39
N ASP A 4 -6.31 6.58 -12.38
CA ASP A 4 -7.25 6.78 -11.26
C ASP A 4 -8.42 5.80 -11.39
N LYS A 5 -8.64 4.98 -10.36
CA LYS A 5 -9.74 4.01 -10.28
C LYS A 5 -10.95 4.54 -9.51
N GLY A 6 -10.90 5.78 -9.04
CA GLY A 6 -11.86 6.32 -8.06
C GLY A 6 -11.45 5.95 -6.63
N ASP A 7 -11.31 4.66 -6.34
CA ASP A 7 -10.94 4.15 -5.01
C ASP A 7 -9.47 4.42 -4.64
N TYR A 8 -8.58 4.40 -5.64
CA TYR A 8 -7.12 4.56 -5.48
C TYR A 8 -6.47 4.95 -6.82
N LEU A 9 -5.22 5.38 -6.74
CA LEU A 9 -4.35 5.55 -7.90
C LEU A 9 -3.58 4.25 -8.18
N GLU A 10 -3.64 3.76 -9.42
CA GLU A 10 -2.97 2.53 -9.84
C GLU A 10 -1.67 2.86 -10.58
N TYR A 11 -0.52 2.44 -10.04
CA TYR A 11 0.82 2.64 -10.61
C TYR A 11 1.39 1.33 -11.11
N TYR A 12 1.66 1.22 -12.41
CA TYR A 12 2.14 -0.02 -13.02
C TYR A 12 2.96 0.19 -14.30
N ASN A 13 3.82 -0.78 -14.59
CA ASN A 13 4.52 -0.92 -15.87
C ASN A 13 3.98 -2.16 -16.60
N LYS A 14 3.48 -1.99 -17.84
CA LYS A 14 2.84 -3.06 -18.63
C LYS A 14 3.82 -4.19 -18.98
N SER A 15 5.08 -3.85 -19.14
CA SER A 15 6.13 -4.73 -19.65
C SER A 15 7.25 -4.88 -18.63
N ASP A 16 6.92 -4.80 -17.35
CA ASP A 16 7.91 -4.99 -16.29
C ASP A 16 8.42 -6.43 -16.31
N PRO A 17 9.74 -6.66 -16.54
CA PRO A 17 10.30 -8.00 -16.56
C PRO A 17 10.51 -8.56 -15.15
N ASP A 18 10.41 -7.74 -14.10
CA ASP A 18 10.64 -8.18 -12.73
C ASP A 18 9.55 -9.15 -12.27
N ASP A 19 9.96 -10.38 -12.00
CA ASP A 19 9.11 -11.48 -11.57
C ASP A 19 9.30 -11.86 -10.10
N ARG A 20 10.03 -11.04 -9.34
CA ARG A 20 10.20 -11.24 -7.90
C ARG A 20 8.85 -11.29 -7.18
N LYS A 21 8.86 -11.91 -6.00
CA LYS A 21 7.69 -11.98 -5.13
C LYS A 21 7.40 -10.61 -4.52
N GLU A 22 6.14 -10.41 -4.17
CA GLU A 22 5.65 -9.20 -3.50
C GLU A 22 6.46 -8.85 -2.25
N GLU A 23 6.87 -9.86 -1.48
CA GLU A 23 7.74 -9.71 -0.30
C GLU A 23 9.07 -9.01 -0.59
N ALA A 24 9.72 -9.30 -1.73
CA ALA A 24 10.96 -8.63 -2.11
C ALA A 24 10.72 -7.14 -2.38
N HIS A 25 9.64 -6.81 -3.08
CA HIS A 25 9.26 -5.41 -3.31
C HIS A 25 8.85 -4.70 -2.02
N GLN A 26 8.25 -5.41 -1.06
CA GLN A 26 7.92 -4.85 0.25
C GLN A 26 9.17 -4.47 1.04
N VAL A 27 10.18 -5.35 1.08
CA VAL A 27 11.47 -5.06 1.72
C VAL A 27 12.18 -3.89 1.05
N ASP A 28 12.25 -3.88 -0.28
CA ASP A 28 12.89 -2.80 -1.04
C ASP A 28 12.17 -1.46 -0.83
N SER A 29 10.83 -1.48 -0.84
CA SER A 29 10.01 -0.28 -0.63
C SER A 29 10.17 0.29 0.78
N TYR A 30 10.13 -0.57 1.80
CA TYR A 30 10.33 -0.15 3.19
C TYR A 30 11.74 0.44 3.41
N SER A 31 12.76 -0.23 2.86
CA SER A 31 14.16 0.22 2.97
C SER A 31 14.37 1.58 2.30
N TRP A 32 13.83 1.76 1.10
CA TRP A 32 13.91 3.02 0.38
C TRP A 32 13.13 4.15 1.09
N LEU A 33 11.90 3.89 1.52
CA LEU A 33 11.07 4.88 2.22
C LEU A 33 11.74 5.40 3.50
N THR A 34 12.28 4.50 4.32
CA THR A 34 12.90 4.87 5.60
C THR A 34 14.27 5.52 5.43
N TYR A 35 14.96 5.27 4.31
CA TYR A 35 16.19 5.96 3.94
C TYR A 35 15.92 7.39 3.42
N GLU A 36 15.02 7.54 2.44
CA GLU A 36 14.74 8.84 1.80
C GLU A 36 13.91 9.78 2.69
N PHE A 37 12.99 9.22 3.49
CA PHE A 37 12.08 9.97 4.33
C PHE A 37 12.23 9.57 5.81
N PRO A 38 13.39 9.83 6.44
CA PRO A 38 13.68 9.35 7.80
C PRO A 38 12.77 9.97 8.88
N MET A 39 12.04 11.04 8.55
CA MET A 39 11.09 11.71 9.45
C MET A 39 9.68 11.13 9.38
N TRP A 40 9.37 10.26 8.42
CA TRP A 40 8.05 9.63 8.30
C TRP A 40 7.97 8.36 9.15
N LEU A 41 6.79 8.11 9.73
CA LEU A 41 6.53 6.83 10.40
C LEU A 41 5.98 5.85 9.37
N VAL A 42 6.78 4.85 9.02
CA VAL A 42 6.46 3.82 8.02
C VAL A 42 6.36 2.47 8.71
N TRP A 43 5.31 1.69 8.43
CA TRP A 43 5.22 0.31 8.90
C TRP A 43 4.43 -0.58 7.95
N HIS A 44 4.64 -1.89 8.12
CA HIS A 44 3.81 -2.91 7.50
C HIS A 44 2.79 -3.46 8.49
N THR A 45 1.53 -3.59 8.06
CA THR A 45 0.48 -4.21 8.88
C THR A 45 0.32 -5.67 8.48
N LYS A 46 0.91 -6.58 9.26
CA LYS A 46 0.78 -8.02 9.00
C LYS A 46 -0.56 -8.55 9.48
N ASN A 47 -1.54 -8.63 8.58
CA ASN A 47 -2.90 -9.09 8.88
C ASN A 47 -3.27 -10.45 8.23
N GLU A 48 -2.32 -11.11 7.59
CA GLU A 48 -2.55 -12.37 6.87
C GLU A 48 -2.28 -13.61 7.73
N GLY A 49 -3.04 -14.68 7.50
CA GLY A 49 -2.84 -15.99 8.11
C GLY A 49 -4.13 -16.80 8.23
N LYS A 50 -4.02 -18.14 8.13
CA LYS A 50 -5.15 -19.02 8.43
C LYS A 50 -5.48 -18.90 9.92
N LYS A 51 -6.71 -18.54 10.21
CA LYS A 51 -7.22 -18.38 11.58
C LYS A 51 -8.42 -19.30 11.76
N THR A 52 -8.62 -19.78 12.98
CA THR A 52 -9.90 -20.39 13.34
C THR A 52 -10.99 -19.32 13.30
N ILE A 53 -12.25 -19.72 13.11
CA ILE A 53 -13.38 -18.78 13.13
C ILE A 53 -13.40 -17.98 14.45
N GLY A 54 -13.17 -18.65 15.59
CA GLY A 54 -13.12 -17.99 16.89
C GLY A 54 -12.01 -16.96 17.02
N THR A 55 -10.82 -17.25 16.49
CA THR A 55 -9.71 -16.27 16.45
C THR A 55 -10.06 -15.09 15.55
N ALA A 56 -10.64 -15.34 14.37
CA ALA A 56 -11.01 -14.27 13.43
C ALA A 56 -12.07 -13.32 14.01
N VAL A 57 -13.05 -13.84 14.76
CA VAL A 57 -14.07 -13.02 15.45
C VAL A 57 -13.43 -12.17 16.55
N LYS A 58 -12.56 -12.76 17.38
CA LYS A 58 -11.85 -12.02 18.44
C LYS A 58 -10.97 -10.91 17.85
N ASP A 59 -10.26 -11.21 16.77
CA ASP A 59 -9.42 -10.24 16.06
C ASP A 59 -10.25 -9.09 15.49
N GLN A 60 -11.40 -9.39 14.89
CA GLN A 60 -12.33 -8.36 14.40
C GLN A 60 -12.83 -7.47 15.55
N GLN A 61 -13.19 -8.06 16.69
CA GLN A 61 -13.59 -7.32 17.89
C GLN A 61 -12.45 -6.48 18.47
N ALA A 62 -11.21 -6.96 18.35
CA ALA A 62 -10.00 -6.24 18.73
C ALA A 62 -9.57 -5.18 17.70
N GLY A 63 -10.31 -5.00 16.60
CA GLY A 63 -10.06 -3.95 15.61
C GLY A 63 -9.20 -4.36 14.42
N VAL A 64 -8.88 -5.65 14.24
CA VAL A 64 -8.21 -6.12 13.02
C VAL A 64 -9.13 -5.89 11.82
N LYS A 65 -8.62 -5.12 10.86
CA LYS A 65 -9.33 -4.81 9.61
C LYS A 65 -8.73 -5.62 8.46
N LYS A 66 -9.59 -6.31 7.70
CA LYS A 66 -9.19 -7.01 6.48
C LYS A 66 -8.89 -6.01 5.37
N GLY A 67 -7.96 -6.36 4.48
CA GLY A 67 -7.59 -5.53 3.33
C GLY A 67 -6.83 -4.26 3.68
N VAL A 68 -6.30 -4.13 4.91
CA VAL A 68 -5.37 -3.05 5.25
C VAL A 68 -4.16 -3.16 4.34
N SER A 69 -3.77 -2.04 3.73
CA SER A 69 -2.66 -1.98 2.79
C SER A 69 -1.32 -2.38 3.41
N ASP A 70 -0.44 -2.92 2.56
CA ASP A 70 0.86 -3.46 2.98
C ASP A 70 1.75 -2.42 3.65
N ILE A 71 1.77 -1.18 3.16
CA ILE A 71 2.59 -0.10 3.72
C ILE A 71 1.68 1.05 4.11
N LEU A 72 1.76 1.42 5.39
CA LEU A 72 1.13 2.62 5.93
C LEU A 72 2.20 3.62 6.35
N ILE A 73 1.93 4.89 6.09
CA ILE A 73 2.85 5.99 6.36
C ILE A 73 2.09 7.11 7.04
N LEU A 74 2.59 7.59 8.18
CA LEU A 74 2.22 8.89 8.73
C LEU A 74 3.32 9.88 8.40
N THR A 75 2.99 10.90 7.62
CA THR A 75 3.95 11.92 7.18
C THR A 75 3.91 13.16 8.08
N GLY A 76 2.79 13.41 8.76
CA GLY A 76 2.56 14.64 9.51
C GLY A 76 2.61 15.91 8.64
N PHE A 77 2.38 15.80 7.33
CA PHE A 77 2.59 16.85 6.32
C PHE A 77 4.05 17.31 6.16
N ILE A 78 5.02 16.56 6.69
CA ILE A 78 6.44 16.88 6.54
C ILE A 78 6.87 16.53 5.11
N GLY A 79 7.01 17.55 4.26
CA GLY A 79 7.40 17.37 2.86
C GLY A 79 6.37 16.59 2.01
N CYS A 80 5.10 16.55 2.45
CA CYS A 80 4.03 15.82 1.77
C CYS A 80 2.70 16.57 1.89
N LYS A 81 1.89 16.53 0.83
CA LYS A 81 0.54 17.12 0.80
C LYS A 81 -0.47 16.36 1.67
N TYR A 82 -0.22 15.09 1.95
CA TYR A 82 -1.13 14.21 2.69
C TYR A 82 -0.53 13.86 4.03
N SER A 83 -1.30 13.93 5.12
CA SER A 83 -0.83 13.57 6.47
C SER A 83 -0.59 12.08 6.66
N PHE A 84 -1.21 11.24 5.83
CA PHE A 84 -1.01 9.81 5.80
C PHE A 84 -1.19 9.22 4.40
N ILE A 85 -0.48 8.12 4.16
CA ILE A 85 -0.42 7.41 2.88
C ILE A 85 -0.67 5.92 3.14
N ALA A 86 -1.43 5.28 2.24
CA ALA A 86 -1.57 3.84 2.16
C ALA A 86 -1.12 3.34 0.78
N ILE A 87 -0.19 2.39 0.78
CA ILE A 87 0.30 1.72 -0.42
C ILE A 87 0.00 0.22 -0.31
N GLU A 88 -0.84 -0.25 -1.21
CA GLU A 88 -1.06 -1.67 -1.47
C GLU A 88 -0.03 -2.13 -2.51
N LEU A 89 0.81 -3.11 -2.16
CA LEU A 89 1.84 -3.62 -3.05
C LEU A 89 1.30 -4.80 -3.85
N LYS A 90 1.71 -4.88 -5.10
CA LYS A 90 1.52 -6.05 -5.95
C LYS A 90 2.84 -6.39 -6.62
N ARG A 91 3.00 -7.65 -7.05
CA ARG A 91 4.15 -8.05 -7.91
C ARG A 91 4.26 -7.11 -9.11
N ALA A 92 5.50 -6.75 -9.49
CA ALA A 92 5.75 -5.85 -10.61
C ALA A 92 5.12 -6.35 -11.91
N ASN A 93 5.25 -7.65 -12.18
CA ASN A 93 4.46 -8.28 -13.22
C ASN A 93 2.97 -8.33 -12.81
N LYS A 94 2.13 -7.54 -13.49
CA LYS A 94 0.67 -7.49 -13.27
C LYS A 94 -0.08 -8.83 -13.50
N LYS A 95 0.63 -9.89 -13.90
CA LYS A 95 0.07 -11.21 -14.21
C LYS A 95 -0.39 -11.91 -12.94
N GLY A 96 -1.70 -12.15 -12.83
CA GLY A 96 -2.28 -12.96 -11.75
C GLY A 96 -2.42 -12.25 -10.41
N THR A 97 -2.09 -10.96 -10.32
CA THR A 97 -2.26 -10.15 -9.12
C THR A 97 -3.53 -9.30 -9.24
N LYS A 98 -4.51 -9.55 -8.36
CA LYS A 98 -5.76 -8.80 -8.27
C LYS A 98 -5.81 -8.05 -6.95
N VAL A 99 -6.40 -6.87 -6.97
CA VAL A 99 -6.77 -6.12 -5.77
C VAL A 99 -8.11 -6.65 -5.27
N SER A 100 -8.15 -7.15 -4.03
CA SER A 100 -9.37 -7.70 -3.42
C SER A 100 -10.40 -6.60 -3.15
N ASP A 101 -11.67 -6.95 -2.96
CA ASP A 101 -12.70 -5.95 -2.69
C ASP A 101 -12.51 -5.29 -1.32
N GLU A 102 -11.95 -6.01 -0.32
CA GLU A 102 -11.58 -5.43 0.97
C GLU A 102 -10.42 -4.42 0.84
N GLN A 103 -9.43 -4.70 -0.02
CA GLN A 103 -8.34 -3.76 -0.29
C GLN A 103 -8.86 -2.49 -0.98
N LYS A 104 -9.78 -2.63 -1.95
CA LYS A 104 -10.42 -1.48 -2.60
C LYS A 104 -11.21 -0.64 -1.59
N GLU A 105 -12.01 -1.28 -0.73
CA GLU A 105 -12.77 -0.60 0.32
C GLU A 105 -11.84 0.14 1.28
N PHE A 106 -10.74 -0.49 1.70
CA PHE A 106 -9.76 0.15 2.58
C PHE A 106 -9.14 1.39 1.93
N LEU A 107 -8.67 1.27 0.69
CA LEU A 107 -8.05 2.37 -0.04
C LEU A 107 -9.05 3.52 -0.33
N ARG A 108 -10.30 3.19 -0.67
CA ARG A 108 -11.36 4.20 -0.83
C ARG A 108 -11.56 4.99 0.47
N ARG A 109 -11.64 4.30 1.61
CA ARG A 109 -11.74 4.92 2.94
C ARG A 109 -10.54 5.81 3.26
N VAL A 110 -9.32 5.42 2.87
CA VAL A 110 -8.14 6.27 3.03
C VAL A 110 -8.31 7.59 2.28
N ARG A 111 -8.78 7.57 1.02
CA ARG A 111 -9.08 8.80 0.26
C ARG A 111 -10.20 9.62 0.89
N GLU A 112 -11.29 8.98 1.32
CA GLU A 112 -12.41 9.65 2.00
C GLU A 112 -11.95 10.36 3.29
N CYS A 113 -10.97 9.81 4.01
CA CYS A 113 -10.36 10.45 5.17
C CYS A 113 -9.33 11.54 4.82
N GLY A 114 -9.06 11.79 3.53
CA GLY A 114 -8.12 12.80 3.05
C GLY A 114 -6.67 12.32 2.90
N GLY A 115 -6.43 11.01 2.93
CA GLY A 115 -5.10 10.42 2.70
C GLY A 115 -4.81 10.13 1.23
N PHE A 116 -3.54 9.80 0.95
CA PHE A 116 -3.14 9.27 -0.36
C PHE A 116 -3.29 7.75 -0.37
N ALA A 117 -3.93 7.20 -1.40
CA ALA A 117 -4.16 5.76 -1.52
C ALA A 117 -3.73 5.28 -2.91
N ALA A 118 -2.80 4.32 -2.95
CA ALA A 118 -2.31 3.77 -4.20
C ALA A 118 -2.12 2.25 -4.17
N VAL A 119 -2.30 1.65 -5.35
CA VAL A 119 -1.86 0.28 -5.64
C VAL A 119 -0.61 0.38 -6.51
N CYS A 120 0.49 -0.19 -6.05
CA CYS A 120 1.79 -0.11 -6.69
C CYS A 120 2.29 -1.50 -7.08
N TYR A 121 2.52 -1.69 -8.38
CA TYR A 121 3.06 -2.93 -8.93
C TYR A 121 4.58 -2.85 -8.96
N GLY A 122 5.24 -3.23 -7.86
CA GLY A 122 6.70 -3.15 -7.71
C GLY A 122 7.22 -1.88 -7.02
N VAL A 123 8.48 -1.91 -6.59
CA VAL A 123 9.12 -0.83 -5.82
C VAL A 123 9.24 0.48 -6.62
N GLU A 124 9.54 0.42 -7.91
CA GLU A 124 9.66 1.63 -8.74
C GLU A 124 8.32 2.38 -8.83
N GLN A 125 7.20 1.64 -8.78
CA GLN A 125 5.85 2.21 -8.76
C GLN A 125 5.52 2.85 -7.42
N VAL A 126 6.06 2.32 -6.31
CA VAL A 126 6.00 2.98 -5.00
C VAL A 126 6.72 4.33 -5.06
N LYS A 127 7.93 4.37 -5.60
CA LYS A 127 8.71 5.62 -5.73
C LYS A 127 7.95 6.69 -6.51
N LEU A 128 7.32 6.31 -7.62
CA LEU A 128 6.49 7.22 -8.43
C LEU A 128 5.26 7.71 -7.65
N ALA A 129 4.58 6.83 -6.92
CA ALA A 129 3.42 7.19 -6.13
C ALA A 129 3.79 8.18 -5.01
N ILE A 130 4.91 7.96 -4.33
CA ILE A 130 5.42 8.87 -3.30
C ILE A 130 5.83 10.21 -3.90
N ALA A 131 6.51 10.22 -5.06
CA ALA A 131 6.85 11.45 -5.76
C ALA A 131 5.61 12.27 -6.16
N ASP A 132 4.47 11.62 -6.45
CA ASP A 132 3.22 12.33 -6.70
C ASP A 132 2.56 12.84 -5.41
N ALA A 133 2.70 12.12 -4.30
CA ALA A 133 2.17 12.53 -3.00
C ALA A 133 2.95 13.70 -2.35
N THR A 134 4.23 13.88 -2.71
CA THR A 134 5.11 14.93 -2.16
C THR A 134 5.18 16.20 -3.00
N LYS A 135 4.60 16.21 -4.21
CA LYS A 135 4.39 17.43 -5.00
C LYS A 135 3.30 18.31 -4.39
#